data_AF-A0A1I6XXN3-F1
#
_entry.id   AF-A0A1I6XXN3-F1
#
_cell.length_a   1.000
_cell.length_b   1.000
_cell.length_c   1.000
_cell.angle_alpha   90.00
_cell.angle_beta   90.00
_cell.angle_gamma   90.00
#
_symmetry.space_group_name_H-M   'P 1'
#
loop_
_entity.id
_entity.type
_entity.pdbx_description
1 polymer ?
#
loop_
_entity_poly.entity_id
_entity_poly.type
_entity_poly.pdbx_seq_one_letter_code
_entity_poly.pdbx_strand_id
1 'polypeptide(L)'
;MSQALLEGISMGLLLSAMIGPVFFTLIQSSLEKGFRYAAMVALGIQVSDALYVLLTFFGVKFLAKATYFEAVLGYVGGAILIGFGIAYLVKKQTVKAEASVEEVRRAKKRSAFLKGFSINGINPFVLLFWISIASLIHLKTDFDRVDFWSYYLGILLTVFSIDLIKAFIAKQLAQFVTPKVMFWLNKAVGVAMIGFGFRLILFAMA
;
A
#
# COMPACT_ATOMS: atom_id res chain seq x y z
N MET A 1 -9.71 -1.19 26.08
CA MET A 1 -9.02 -0.85 24.82
C MET A 1 -9.33 0.60 24.52
N SER A 2 -8.34 1.43 24.17
CA SER A 2 -8.61 2.82 23.79
C SER A 2 -9.50 2.86 22.55
N GLN A 3 -10.44 3.81 22.49
CA GLN A 3 -11.34 3.98 21.35
C GLN A 3 -10.55 4.10 20.03
N ALA A 4 -9.43 4.83 20.07
CA ALA A 4 -8.52 4.99 18.94
C ALA A 4 -7.96 3.65 18.41
N LEU A 5 -7.62 2.70 19.29
CA LEU A 5 -7.16 1.38 18.87
C LEU A 5 -8.25 0.60 18.13
N LEU A 6 -9.50 0.67 18.60
CA LEU A 6 -10.63 -0.01 17.96
C LEU A 6 -10.94 0.58 16.58
N GLU A 7 -10.90 1.90 16.45
CA GLU A 7 -11.04 2.57 15.16
C GLU A 7 -9.89 2.22 14.22
N GLY A 8 -8.66 2.14 14.73
CA GLY A 8 -7.49 1.70 13.98
C GLY A 8 -7.64 0.25 13.48
N ILE A 9 -8.10 -0.66 14.34
CA ILE A 9 -8.40 -2.06 13.95
C ILE A 9 -9.46 -2.08 12.85
N SER A 10 -10.54 -1.30 13.01
CA SER A 10 -11.63 -1.23 12.02
C SER A 10 -11.12 -0.76 10.66
N MET A 11 -10.26 0.27 10.64
CA MET A 11 -9.66 0.78 9.41
C MET A 11 -8.64 -0.19 8.81
N GLY A 12 -7.88 -0.90 9.65
CA GLY A 12 -6.98 -1.98 9.23
C GLY A 12 -7.73 -3.14 8.56
N LEU A 13 -8.92 -3.49 9.05
CA LEU A 13 -9.78 -4.50 8.42
C LEU A 13 -10.27 -4.02 7.04
N LEU A 14 -10.72 -2.77 6.92
CA LEU A 14 -11.15 -2.18 5.65
C LEU A 14 -10.02 -2.20 4.62
N LEU A 15 -8.82 -1.74 5.00
CA LEU A 15 -7.64 -1.78 4.12
C LEU A 15 -7.30 -3.23 3.73
N SER A 16 -7.36 -4.15 4.69
CA SER A 16 -7.00 -5.55 4.45
C SER A 16 -7.98 -6.26 3.51
N ALA A 17 -9.22 -5.81 3.40
CA ALA A 17 -10.21 -6.37 2.47
C ALA A 17 -9.94 -6.00 1.01
N MET A 18 -9.08 -5.00 0.75
CA MET A 18 -8.84 -4.50 -0.60
C MET A 18 -8.03 -5.49 -1.45
N ILE A 19 -8.51 -5.75 -2.66
CA ILE A 19 -7.83 -6.60 -3.63
C ILE A 19 -6.95 -5.72 -4.51
N GLY A 20 -5.64 -5.88 -4.37
CA GLY A 20 -4.61 -5.03 -4.97
C GLY A 20 -3.42 -5.82 -5.55
N PRO A 21 -2.48 -5.16 -6.25
CA PRO A 21 -1.22 -5.78 -6.67
C PRO A 21 -0.43 -6.41 -5.51
N VAL A 22 -0.53 -5.82 -4.32
CA VAL A 22 0.09 -6.32 -3.07
C VAL A 22 -0.56 -7.65 -2.65
N PHE A 23 -1.89 -7.72 -2.62
CA PHE A 23 -2.63 -8.96 -2.35
C PHE A 23 -2.21 -10.07 -3.31
N PHE A 24 -2.23 -9.82 -4.63
CA PHE A 24 -1.82 -10.81 -5.62
C PHE A 24 -0.38 -11.28 -5.42
N THR A 25 0.54 -10.33 -5.16
CA THR A 25 1.95 -10.65 -4.93
C THR A 25 2.13 -11.54 -3.71
N LEU A 26 1.40 -11.28 -2.63
CA LEU A 26 1.43 -12.07 -1.40
C LEU A 26 0.91 -13.49 -1.63
N ILE A 27 -0.26 -13.62 -2.25
CA ILE A 27 -0.87 -14.94 -2.52
C ILE A 27 -0.01 -15.75 -3.49
N GLN A 28 0.43 -15.18 -4.61
CA GLN A 28 1.34 -15.86 -5.55
C GLN A 28 2.63 -16.31 -4.86
N SER A 29 3.23 -15.45 -4.04
CA SER A 29 4.46 -15.80 -3.32
C SER A 29 4.23 -16.95 -2.33
N SER A 30 3.04 -17.07 -1.73
CA SER A 30 2.69 -18.19 -0.86
C SER A 30 2.44 -19.48 -1.65
N LEU A 31 1.73 -19.40 -2.78
CA LEU A 31 1.45 -20.54 -3.65
C LEU A 31 2.73 -21.12 -4.28
N GLU A 32 3.65 -20.25 -4.72
CA GLU A 32 4.88 -20.66 -5.42
C GLU A 32 6.01 -21.07 -4.47
N LYS A 33 6.17 -20.37 -3.34
CA LYS A 33 7.36 -20.48 -2.46
C LYS A 33 7.01 -20.84 -1.01
N GLY A 34 5.73 -21.05 -0.71
CA GLY A 34 5.21 -21.44 0.59
C GLY A 34 5.04 -20.29 1.58
N PHE A 35 4.28 -20.57 2.65
CA PHE A 35 3.92 -19.61 3.71
C PHE A 35 5.13 -18.85 4.29
N ARG A 36 6.25 -19.52 4.57
CA ARG A 36 7.42 -18.87 5.19
C ARG A 36 8.05 -17.80 4.30
N TYR A 37 8.00 -17.97 2.98
CA TYR A 37 8.46 -16.95 2.04
C TYR A 37 7.46 -15.79 2.01
N ALA A 38 6.16 -16.09 1.92
CA ALA A 38 5.12 -15.07 1.92
C ALA A 38 5.05 -14.26 3.22
N ALA A 39 5.31 -14.87 4.38
CA ALA A 39 5.41 -14.16 5.66
C ALA A 39 6.56 -13.11 5.65
N MET A 40 7.68 -13.41 4.97
CA MET A 40 8.74 -12.41 4.77
C MET A 40 8.33 -11.31 3.79
N VAL A 41 7.49 -11.62 2.79
CA VAL A 41 6.87 -10.60 1.92
C VAL A 41 5.95 -9.69 2.75
N ALA A 42 5.07 -10.28 3.58
CA ALA A 42 4.19 -9.54 4.50
C ALA A 42 4.98 -8.64 5.46
N LEU A 43 6.11 -9.12 5.98
CA LEU A 43 6.99 -8.28 6.80
C LEU A 43 7.59 -7.10 6.03
N GLY A 44 7.95 -7.29 4.75
CA GLY A 44 8.39 -6.21 3.88
C GLY A 44 7.30 -5.16 3.64
N ILE A 45 6.06 -5.61 3.38
CA ILE A 45 4.87 -4.76 3.27
C ILE A 45 4.68 -3.95 4.55
N GLN A 46 4.70 -4.63 5.70
CA GLN A 46 4.52 -4.04 7.02
C GLN A 46 5.54 -2.96 7.35
N VAL A 47 6.82 -3.18 7.01
CA VAL A 47 7.88 -2.17 7.22
C VAL A 47 7.69 -0.98 6.28
N SER A 48 7.24 -1.20 5.04
CA SER A 48 6.89 -0.11 4.12
C SER A 48 5.71 0.72 4.65
N ASP A 49 4.68 0.08 5.21
CA ASP A 49 3.54 0.77 5.82
C ASP A 49 3.97 1.58 7.05
N ALA A 50 4.79 0.99 7.92
CA ALA A 50 5.36 1.72 9.06
C ALA A 50 6.18 2.94 8.61
N LEU A 51 6.95 2.82 7.51
CA LEU A 51 7.67 3.96 6.95
C LEU A 51 6.71 5.05 6.45
N TYR A 52 5.60 4.69 5.79
CA TYR A 52 4.58 5.67 5.42
C TYR A 52 3.98 6.37 6.63
N VAL A 53 3.64 5.64 7.71
CA VAL A 53 3.15 6.24 8.95
C VAL A 53 4.13 7.27 9.50
N LEU A 54 5.43 6.94 9.53
CA LEU A 54 6.46 7.88 9.99
C LEU A 54 6.54 9.11 9.05
N LEU A 55 6.54 8.89 7.74
CA LEU A 55 6.61 9.96 6.75
C LEU A 55 5.40 10.90 6.83
N THR A 56 4.19 10.37 6.98
CA THR A 56 2.99 11.20 7.07
C THR A 56 2.87 11.89 8.43
N PHE A 57 3.32 11.27 9.51
CA PHE A 57 3.34 11.89 10.83
C PHE A 57 4.33 13.05 10.93
N PHE A 58 5.56 12.88 10.45
CA PHE A 58 6.60 13.91 10.52
C PHE A 58 6.55 14.90 9.34
N GLY A 59 6.21 14.43 8.14
CA GLY A 59 6.29 15.19 6.91
C GLY A 59 5.27 16.32 6.79
N VAL A 60 4.03 16.08 7.22
CA VAL A 60 2.94 17.08 7.09
C VAL A 60 3.26 18.37 7.85
N LYS A 61 3.83 18.27 9.06
CA LYS A 61 4.20 19.45 9.88
C LYS A 61 5.37 20.26 9.33
N PHE A 62 6.31 19.61 8.66
CA PHE A 62 7.49 20.29 8.11
C PHE A 62 7.16 20.97 6.78
N LEU A 63 6.39 20.29 5.94
CA LEU A 63 6.06 20.74 4.60
C LEU A 63 5.00 21.85 4.57
N ALA A 64 4.04 21.84 5.50
CA ALA A 64 3.00 22.86 5.59
C ALA A 64 3.52 24.30 5.87
N LYS A 65 4.80 24.46 6.23
CA LYS A 65 5.41 25.77 6.49
C LYS A 65 6.00 26.44 5.24
N ALA A 66 6.06 25.74 4.10
CA ALA A 66 6.65 26.28 2.88
C ALA A 66 5.62 27.01 2.02
N THR A 67 5.95 28.24 1.61
CA THR A 67 5.07 29.20 0.92
C THR A 67 4.44 28.70 -0.38
N TYR A 68 5.05 27.72 -1.06
CA TYR A 68 4.56 27.13 -2.30
C TYR A 68 4.24 25.64 -2.18
N PHE A 69 4.16 25.11 -0.96
CA PHE A 69 4.05 23.67 -0.76
C PHE A 69 2.82 23.08 -1.44
N GLU A 70 1.66 23.72 -1.31
CA GLU A 70 0.40 23.21 -1.89
C GLU A 70 0.43 23.19 -3.42
N ALA A 71 0.97 24.25 -4.05
CA ALA A 71 1.13 24.32 -5.49
C ALA A 71 2.12 23.26 -5.99
N VAL A 72 3.30 23.15 -5.37
CA VAL A 72 4.30 22.13 -5.72
C VAL A 72 3.74 20.72 -5.53
N LEU A 73 3.05 20.47 -4.42
CA LEU A 73 2.41 19.19 -4.14
C LEU A 73 1.37 18.85 -5.19
N GLY A 74 0.57 19.84 -5.63
CA GLY A 74 -0.47 19.59 -6.60
C GLY A 74 0.04 19.35 -8.03
N TYR A 75 1.04 20.13 -8.49
CA TYR A 75 1.66 19.88 -9.79
C TYR A 75 2.48 18.58 -9.81
N VAL A 76 3.39 18.41 -8.84
CA VAL A 76 4.29 17.24 -8.80
C VAL A 76 3.51 15.97 -8.47
N GLY A 77 2.66 16.01 -7.44
CA GLY A 77 1.80 14.89 -7.08
C GLY A 77 0.85 14.51 -8.21
N GLY A 78 0.26 15.49 -8.90
CA GLY A 78 -0.64 15.26 -10.00
C GLY A 78 0.06 14.63 -11.21
N ALA A 79 1.25 15.13 -11.58
CA ALA A 79 2.07 14.54 -12.63
C ALA A 79 2.51 13.10 -12.30
N ILE A 80 2.90 12.83 -11.06
CA ILE A 80 3.24 11.49 -10.57
C ILE A 80 2.04 10.56 -10.69
N LEU A 81 0.85 10.99 -10.24
CA LEU A 81 -0.38 10.19 -10.32
C LEU A 81 -0.76 9.89 -11.77
N ILE A 82 -0.68 10.86 -12.68
CA ILE A 82 -0.94 10.64 -14.11
C ILE A 82 0.07 9.65 -14.69
N GLY A 83 1.36 9.82 -14.41
CA GLY A 83 2.42 8.93 -14.90
C GLY A 83 2.23 7.49 -14.46
N PHE A 84 1.97 7.25 -13.17
CA PHE A 84 1.64 5.92 -12.66
C PHE A 84 0.33 5.40 -13.24
N GLY A 85 -0.69 6.25 -13.39
CA GLY A 85 -1.96 5.84 -13.97
C GLY A 85 -1.81 5.34 -15.41
N ILE A 86 -1.04 6.07 -16.24
CA ILE A 86 -0.67 5.63 -17.59
C ILE A 86 0.11 4.31 -17.53
N ALA A 87 1.10 4.19 -16.63
CA ALA A 87 1.87 2.95 -16.47
C ALA A 87 0.96 1.75 -16.17
N TYR A 88 -0.04 1.91 -15.31
CA TYR A 88 -1.03 0.87 -14.99
C TYR A 88 -1.96 0.56 -16.18
N LEU A 89 -2.28 1.54 -17.02
CA LEU A 89 -3.03 1.32 -18.26
C LEU A 89 -2.22 0.59 -19.34
N VAL A 90 -0.93 0.87 -19.50
CA VAL A 90 -0.11 0.26 -20.56
C VAL A 90 0.57 -1.04 -20.14
N LYS A 91 0.59 -1.35 -18.84
CA LYS A 91 1.23 -2.56 -18.30
C LYS A 91 0.64 -3.82 -18.95
N LYS A 92 1.42 -4.43 -19.85
CA LYS A 92 1.13 -5.77 -20.36
C LYS A 92 1.19 -6.76 -19.19
N GLN A 93 0.17 -7.61 -19.10
CA GLN A 93 0.10 -8.67 -18.09
C GLN A 93 1.13 -9.75 -18.45
N THR A 94 2.39 -9.54 -18.10
CA THR A 94 3.38 -10.62 -18.16
C THR A 94 3.24 -11.42 -16.88
N VAL A 95 2.62 -12.58 -16.95
CA VAL A 95 2.91 -13.67 -16.02
C VAL A 95 4.35 -14.06 -16.33
N LYS A 96 5.33 -13.44 -15.65
CA LYS A 96 6.72 -13.87 -15.76
C LYS A 96 6.81 -15.25 -15.11
N ALA A 97 6.76 -16.28 -15.95
CA ALA A 97 7.30 -17.58 -15.59
C ALA A 97 8.81 -17.42 -15.37
N GLU A 98 9.24 -17.93 -14.22
CA GLU A 98 10.59 -18.40 -13.88
C GLU A 98 11.74 -17.39 -13.77
N ALA A 99 12.32 -17.37 -12.56
CA ALA A 99 13.77 -17.30 -12.39
C ALA A 99 14.23 -18.68 -11.89
N SER A 100 15.33 -19.17 -12.45
CA SER A 100 15.87 -20.53 -12.31
C SER A 100 16.17 -20.93 -10.84
N VAL A 101 16.08 -22.24 -10.60
CA VAL A 101 15.99 -22.89 -9.28
C VAL A 101 17.28 -22.80 -8.43
N GLU A 102 18.42 -22.41 -9.02
CA GLU A 102 19.74 -22.64 -8.42
C GLU A 102 20.32 -21.50 -7.54
N GLU A 103 19.99 -20.22 -7.76
CA GLU A 103 20.51 -19.12 -6.92
C GLU A 103 19.74 -18.90 -5.60
N VAL A 104 18.67 -19.68 -5.38
CA VAL A 104 17.52 -19.24 -4.58
C VAL A 104 17.65 -19.56 -3.08
N ARG A 105 18.61 -20.38 -2.62
CA ARG A 105 18.47 -21.03 -1.29
C ARG A 105 18.80 -20.14 -0.06
N ARG A 106 19.78 -19.23 -0.12
CA ARG A 106 20.05 -18.22 0.94
C ARG A 106 19.47 -16.83 0.63
N ALA A 107 19.26 -16.51 -0.64
CA ALA A 107 18.61 -15.27 -1.10
C ALA A 107 17.09 -15.23 -0.85
N LYS A 108 16.46 -16.33 -0.43
CA LYS A 108 14.99 -16.45 -0.26
C LYS A 108 14.35 -15.40 0.67
N LYS A 109 14.88 -15.18 1.88
CA LYS A 109 14.23 -14.29 2.86
C LYS A 109 14.43 -12.80 2.55
N ARG A 110 15.67 -12.40 2.19
CA ARG A 110 15.97 -11.01 1.80
C ARG A 110 15.25 -10.62 0.52
N SER A 111 15.22 -11.51 -0.48
CA SER A 111 14.46 -11.25 -1.72
C SER A 111 12.96 -11.17 -1.45
N ALA A 112 12.40 -12.01 -0.57
CA ALA A 112 10.99 -11.93 -0.17
C ALA A 112 10.67 -10.59 0.51
N PHE A 113 11.48 -10.19 1.48
CA PHE A 113 11.33 -8.91 2.17
C PHE A 113 11.39 -7.74 1.20
N LEU A 114 12.42 -7.67 0.36
CA LEU A 114 12.56 -6.59 -0.64
C LEU A 114 11.42 -6.60 -1.65
N LYS A 115 10.94 -7.78 -2.08
CA LYS A 115 9.77 -7.90 -2.95
C LYS A 115 8.54 -7.25 -2.31
N GLY A 116 8.26 -7.56 -1.04
CA GLY A 116 7.15 -6.99 -0.28
C GLY A 116 7.29 -5.49 -0.04
N PHE A 117 8.47 -5.06 0.40
CA PHE A 117 8.77 -3.64 0.64
C PHE A 117 8.62 -2.81 -0.64
N SER A 118 9.19 -3.27 -1.76
CA SER A 118 9.14 -2.53 -3.02
C SER A 118 7.75 -2.51 -3.65
N ILE A 119 7.02 -3.63 -3.64
CA ILE A 119 5.67 -3.65 -4.23
C ILE A 119 4.71 -2.76 -3.43
N ASN A 120 4.86 -2.69 -2.11
CA ASN A 120 4.05 -1.82 -1.26
C ASN A 120 4.47 -0.35 -1.37
N GLY A 121 5.77 -0.07 -1.27
CA GLY A 121 6.32 1.28 -1.27
C GLY A 121 6.23 2.01 -2.62
N ILE A 122 6.07 1.29 -3.73
CA ILE A 122 5.80 1.88 -5.06
C ILE A 122 4.29 1.89 -5.35
N ASN A 123 3.46 1.25 -4.52
CA ASN A 123 2.03 1.17 -4.77
C ASN A 123 1.37 2.54 -4.52
N PRO A 124 0.88 3.21 -5.59
CA PRO A 124 0.28 4.52 -5.43
C PRO A 124 -1.02 4.48 -4.60
N PHE A 125 -1.73 3.35 -4.59
CA PHE A 125 -2.92 3.19 -3.76
C PHE A 125 -2.56 3.24 -2.26
N VAL A 126 -1.46 2.61 -1.87
CA VAL A 126 -0.99 2.56 -0.48
C VAL A 126 -0.52 3.95 -0.04
N LEU A 127 0.21 4.66 -0.90
CA LEU A 127 0.60 6.05 -0.66
C LEU A 127 -0.62 6.95 -0.45
N LEU A 128 -1.61 6.88 -1.33
CA LEU A 128 -2.85 7.67 -1.23
C LEU A 128 -3.65 7.32 0.04
N PHE A 129 -3.71 6.05 0.40
CA PHE A 129 -4.34 5.60 1.63
C PHE A 129 -3.68 6.24 2.85
N TRP A 130 -2.35 6.17 2.98
CA TRP A 130 -1.65 6.71 4.14
C TRP A 130 -1.73 8.23 4.24
N ILE A 131 -1.72 8.95 3.11
CA ILE A 131 -1.99 10.39 3.08
C ILE A 131 -3.42 10.68 3.58
N SER A 132 -4.41 9.94 3.09
CA SER A 132 -5.82 10.12 3.48
C SER A 132 -6.03 9.87 4.97
N ILE A 133 -5.44 8.80 5.51
CA ILE A 133 -5.45 8.49 6.93
C ILE A 133 -4.82 9.62 7.75
N ALA A 134 -3.65 10.11 7.32
CA ALA A 134 -3.00 11.21 8.02
C ALA A 134 -3.89 12.46 8.06
N SER A 135 -4.54 12.83 6.96
CA SER A 135 -5.51 13.93 6.94
C SER A 135 -6.70 13.68 7.86
N LEU A 136 -7.29 12.49 7.83
CA LEU A 136 -8.45 12.14 8.66
C LEU A 136 -8.15 12.23 10.16
N ILE A 137 -7.01 11.70 10.61
CA ILE A 137 -6.66 11.75 12.04
C ILE A 137 -6.35 13.19 12.48
N HIS A 138 -5.74 14.03 11.62
CA HIS A 138 -5.51 15.44 11.96
C HIS A 138 -6.81 16.25 12.13
N LEU A 139 -7.93 15.80 11.58
CA LEU A 139 -9.24 16.42 11.80
C LEU A 139 -9.89 16.00 13.12
N LYS A 140 -9.38 14.95 13.80
CA LYS A 140 -9.89 14.52 15.10
C LYS A 140 -9.30 15.37 16.21
N THR A 141 -10.05 16.37 16.65
CA THR A 141 -9.66 17.32 17.71
C THR A 141 -9.51 16.67 19.09
N ASP A 142 -10.20 15.55 19.31
CA ASP A 142 -10.28 14.89 20.61
C ASP A 142 -9.17 13.83 20.81
N PHE A 143 -8.36 13.56 19.78
CA PHE A 143 -7.29 12.56 19.85
C PHE A 143 -6.02 13.20 20.39
N ASP A 144 -5.48 12.64 21.47
CA ASP A 144 -4.16 13.01 21.97
C ASP A 144 -3.04 12.21 21.29
N ARG A 145 -1.78 12.51 21.61
CA ARG A 145 -0.63 11.82 21.01
C ARG A 145 -0.67 10.29 21.20
N VAL A 146 -1.20 9.79 22.32
CA VAL A 146 -1.29 8.35 22.61
C VAL A 146 -2.37 7.72 21.73
N ASP A 147 -3.49 8.39 21.51
CA ASP A 147 -4.56 7.97 20.61
C ASP A 147 -4.08 7.89 19.15
N PHE A 148 -3.33 8.88 18.68
CA PHE A 148 -2.71 8.85 17.35
C PHE A 148 -1.88 7.58 17.12
N TRP A 149 -0.94 7.27 18.03
CA TRP A 149 -0.11 6.08 17.91
C TRP A 149 -0.90 4.78 18.11
N SER A 150 -1.90 4.77 18.99
CA SER A 150 -2.79 3.63 19.20
C SER A 150 -3.59 3.30 17.94
N TYR A 151 -4.08 4.31 17.23
CA TYR A 151 -4.80 4.16 15.97
C TYR A 151 -3.91 3.56 14.88
N TYR A 152 -2.72 4.13 14.65
CA TYR A 152 -1.77 3.60 13.66
C TYR A 152 -1.32 2.18 14.00
N LEU A 153 -1.02 1.90 15.27
CA LEU A 153 -0.67 0.57 15.74
C LEU A 153 -1.82 -0.43 15.49
N GLY A 154 -3.07 -0.01 15.71
CA GLY A 154 -4.25 -0.81 15.41
C GLY A 154 -4.34 -1.19 13.93
N ILE A 155 -4.12 -0.23 13.02
CA ILE A 155 -4.09 -0.49 11.57
C ILE A 155 -2.96 -1.47 11.25
N LEU A 156 -1.73 -1.15 11.67
CA LEU A 156 -0.52 -1.90 11.35
C LEU A 156 -0.58 -3.35 11.84
N LEU A 157 -1.01 -3.58 13.09
CA LEU A 157 -1.14 -4.93 13.63
C LEU A 157 -2.23 -5.73 12.93
N THR A 158 -3.33 -5.08 12.56
CA THR A 158 -4.45 -5.72 11.86
C THR A 158 -4.03 -6.12 10.45
N VAL A 159 -3.45 -5.19 9.67
CA VAL A 159 -2.95 -5.46 8.31
C VAL A 159 -1.94 -6.59 8.33
N PHE A 160 -0.94 -6.54 9.22
CA PHE A 160 0.06 -7.61 9.33
C PHE A 160 -0.56 -8.97 9.64
N SER A 161 -1.47 -9.01 10.62
CA SER A 161 -2.13 -10.26 11.04
C SER A 161 -2.99 -10.84 9.92
N ILE A 162 -3.76 -9.99 9.25
CA ILE A 162 -4.60 -10.42 8.12
C ILE A 162 -3.74 -10.85 6.93
N ASP A 163 -2.61 -10.21 6.66
CA ASP A 163 -1.69 -10.63 5.61
C ASP A 163 -1.03 -11.98 5.91
N LEU A 164 -0.69 -12.26 7.17
CA LEU A 164 -0.26 -13.60 7.57
C LEU A 164 -1.38 -14.63 7.39
N ILE A 165 -2.62 -14.30 7.74
CA ILE A 165 -3.77 -15.18 7.51
C ILE A 165 -3.96 -15.44 6.02
N LYS A 166 -4.01 -14.40 5.17
CA LYS A 166 -4.10 -14.51 3.71
C LYS A 166 -2.99 -15.38 3.13
N ALA A 167 -1.76 -15.20 3.59
CA ALA A 167 -0.63 -16.02 3.19
C ALA A 167 -0.82 -17.48 3.59
N PHE A 168 -1.36 -17.76 4.78
CA PHE A 168 -1.64 -19.11 5.25
C PHE A 168 -2.76 -19.79 4.44
N ILE A 169 -3.85 -19.07 4.17
CA ILE A 169 -5.00 -19.57 3.39
C ILE A 169 -4.89 -19.29 1.88
N ALA A 170 -3.67 -19.10 1.38
CA ALA A 170 -3.43 -18.69 -0.01
C ALA A 170 -4.03 -19.67 -1.03
N LYS A 171 -4.06 -20.97 -0.71
CA LYS A 171 -4.68 -22.00 -1.56
C LYS A 171 -6.17 -21.76 -1.77
N GLN A 172 -6.90 -21.37 -0.73
CA GLN A 172 -8.33 -21.05 -0.81
C GLN A 172 -8.58 -19.74 -1.56
N LEU A 173 -7.67 -18.78 -1.42
CA LEU A 173 -7.76 -17.47 -2.07
C LEU A 173 -7.27 -17.45 -3.53
N ALA A 174 -6.63 -18.53 -3.99
CA ALA A 174 -6.07 -18.64 -5.34
C ALA A 174 -7.10 -18.37 -6.46
N GLN A 175 -8.38 -18.69 -6.22
CA GLN A 175 -9.48 -18.45 -7.16
C GLN A 175 -9.68 -16.95 -7.50
N PHE A 176 -9.30 -16.04 -6.60
CA PHE A 176 -9.39 -14.59 -6.83
C PHE A 176 -8.16 -14.04 -7.57
N VAL A 177 -7.08 -14.82 -7.67
CA VAL A 177 -5.79 -14.41 -8.23
C VAL A 177 -5.73 -14.81 -9.71
N THR A 178 -6.59 -14.18 -10.52
CA THR A 178 -6.62 -14.45 -11.97
C THR A 178 -6.04 -13.29 -12.79
N PRO A 179 -5.42 -13.55 -13.96
CA PRO A 179 -4.94 -12.50 -14.85
C PRO A 179 -6.04 -11.53 -15.26
N LYS A 180 -7.29 -12.01 -15.41
CA LYS A 180 -8.44 -11.17 -15.76
C LYS A 180 -8.80 -10.19 -14.65
N VAL A 181 -8.83 -10.63 -13.39
CA VAL A 181 -9.08 -9.74 -12.24
C VAL A 181 -7.95 -8.70 -12.12
N MET A 182 -6.69 -9.13 -12.21
CA MET A 182 -5.53 -8.21 -12.18
C MET A 182 -5.57 -7.19 -13.32
N PHE A 183 -5.97 -7.62 -14.52
CA PHE A 183 -6.11 -6.74 -15.67
C PHE A 183 -7.11 -5.62 -15.39
N TRP A 184 -8.34 -5.95 -15.01
CA TRP A 184 -9.38 -4.96 -14.74
C TRP A 184 -9.05 -4.08 -13.53
N LEU A 185 -8.45 -4.65 -12.49
CA LEU A 185 -7.95 -3.90 -11.35
C LEU A 185 -6.91 -2.85 -11.79
N ASN A 186 -5.92 -3.24 -12.60
CA ASN A 186 -4.91 -2.31 -13.08
C ASN A 186 -5.54 -1.20 -13.94
N LYS A 187 -6.56 -1.51 -14.75
CA LYS A 187 -7.29 -0.50 -15.52
C LYS A 187 -8.05 0.47 -14.63
N ALA A 188 -8.80 -0.04 -13.65
CA ALA A 188 -9.56 0.79 -12.72
C ALA A 188 -8.65 1.72 -11.91
N VAL A 189 -7.56 1.19 -11.35
CA VAL A 189 -6.54 1.98 -10.64
C VAL A 189 -5.92 3.02 -11.58
N GLY A 190 -5.55 2.64 -12.79
CA GLY A 190 -4.96 3.54 -13.78
C GLY A 190 -5.86 4.73 -14.12
N VAL A 191 -7.15 4.48 -14.40
CA VAL A 191 -8.15 5.53 -14.67
C VAL A 191 -8.35 6.43 -13.45
N ALA A 192 -8.52 5.85 -12.27
CA ALA A 192 -8.72 6.61 -11.03
C ALA A 192 -7.54 7.55 -10.77
N MET A 193 -6.30 7.06 -10.90
CA MET A 193 -5.09 7.85 -10.69
C MET A 193 -4.96 9.01 -11.67
N ILE A 194 -5.25 8.80 -12.96
CA ILE A 194 -5.24 9.87 -13.95
C ILE A 194 -6.28 10.94 -13.58
N GLY A 195 -7.49 10.51 -13.22
CA GLY A 195 -8.56 11.42 -12.80
C GLY A 195 -8.17 12.26 -11.57
N PHE A 196 -7.65 11.62 -10.53
CA PHE A 196 -7.15 12.31 -9.33
C PHE A 196 -5.98 13.23 -9.65
N GLY A 197 -5.06 12.82 -10.51
CA GLY A 197 -3.91 13.63 -10.91
C GLY A 197 -4.32 14.92 -11.63
N PHE A 198 -5.26 14.83 -12.58
CA PHE A 198 -5.83 16.03 -13.21
C PHE A 198 -6.54 16.93 -12.20
N ARG A 199 -7.36 16.35 -11.31
CA ARG A 199 -8.07 17.11 -10.28
C ARG A 199 -7.12 17.85 -9.34
N LEU A 200 -5.96 17.27 -9.03
CA LEU A 200 -4.95 17.85 -8.16
C LEU A 200 -4.19 18.99 -8.85
N ILE A 201 -3.88 18.86 -10.14
CA ILE A 201 -3.28 19.94 -10.95
C ILE A 201 -4.27 21.12 -11.08
N LEU A 202 -5.55 20.84 -11.35
CA LEU A 202 -6.60 21.87 -11.38
C LEU A 202 -6.72 22.61 -10.04
N PHE A 203 -6.58 21.89 -8.92
CA PHE A 203 -6.59 22.51 -7.58
C PHE A 203 -5.39 23.43 -7.35
N ALA A 204 -4.20 23.07 -7.85
CA ALA A 204 -3.00 23.89 -7.71
C ALA A 204 -2.97 25.15 -8.61
N MET A 205 -3.88 25.25 -9.57
CA MET A 205 -4.03 26.42 -10.45
C MET A 205 -5.04 27.44 -9.93
N ALA A 206 -5.89 27.04 -8.97
CA ALA A 206 -6.91 27.89 -8.36
C ALA A 206 -6.33 28.67 -7.17
#